data_AF-M1EEF6-F1
#
_entry.id   AF-M1EEF6-F1
#
_cell.length_a   1.000
_cell.length_b   1.000
_cell.length_c   1.000
_cell.angle_alpha   90.00
_cell.angle_beta   90.00
_cell.angle_gamma   90.00
#
_symmetry.space_group_name_H-M   'P 1'
#
loop_
_entity.id
_entity.type
_entity.pdbx_description
1 polymer ?
#
loop_
_entity_poly.entity_id
_entity_poly.type
_entity_poly.pdbx_seq_one_letter_code
_entity_poly.pdbx_strand_id
1 'polypeptide(L)'
;GGAGSGPGGGKSQLKRKDALSFSKAKELSRRQRLPSVENRPKISAFLPARQLWKWSGNPTQRRGMKGKARKLFYKAIVRGKETLRVGDCAVFLSAGRPNLPYIGRIESMWESWGSNMVVKVKWFYHPEETKLGKRQSDGK
;
A
#
# COMPACT_ATOMS: atom_id res chain seq x y z
N GLY A 1 8.42 -27.85 -76.55
CA GLY A 1 7.93 -26.45 -76.60
C GLY A 1 6.71 -26.32 -75.72
N GLY A 2 6.25 -25.13 -75.31
CA GLY A 2 6.77 -23.77 -75.56
C GLY A 2 5.96 -22.71 -74.79
N ALA A 3 6.33 -21.43 -74.89
CA ALA A 3 5.63 -20.22 -74.35
C ALA A 3 4.13 -20.14 -74.77
N GLY A 4 3.21 -19.24 -74.36
CA GLY A 4 3.16 -17.98 -73.58
C GLY A 4 1.82 -17.23 -73.89
N SER A 5 1.42 -16.05 -73.40
CA SER A 5 1.81 -15.21 -72.24
C SER A 5 0.85 -13.99 -72.06
N GLY A 6 -0.26 -14.10 -71.30
CA GLY A 6 -1.19 -12.97 -71.00
C GLY A 6 -2.32 -12.73 -72.04
N PRO A 7 -3.10 -11.61 -72.00
CA PRO A 7 -3.02 -10.43 -71.12
C PRO A 7 -4.35 -10.07 -70.38
N GLY A 8 -4.43 -8.84 -69.83
CA GLY A 8 -5.47 -8.28 -68.94
C GLY A 8 -6.87 -8.01 -69.55
N GLY A 9 -7.73 -7.15 -69.00
CA GLY A 9 -7.67 -6.26 -67.83
C GLY A 9 -8.96 -5.41 -67.76
N GLY A 10 -9.34 -4.87 -66.59
CA GLY A 10 -10.55 -4.04 -66.49
C GLY A 10 -10.91 -3.63 -65.06
N LYS A 11 -10.94 -2.33 -64.78
CA LYS A 11 -11.46 -1.75 -63.53
C LYS A 11 -12.87 -1.22 -63.75
N SER A 12 -13.79 -1.48 -62.82
CA SER A 12 -14.97 -0.64 -62.63
C SER A 12 -15.22 -0.42 -61.13
N GLN A 13 -15.35 0.84 -60.74
CA GLN A 13 -15.84 1.21 -59.42
C GLN A 13 -17.36 1.43 -59.48
N LEU A 14 -18.07 1.28 -58.36
CA LEU A 14 -18.59 2.44 -57.60
C LEU A 14 -19.43 2.04 -56.37
N LYS A 15 -19.22 2.81 -55.29
CA LYS A 15 -20.17 3.18 -54.22
C LYS A 15 -20.83 2.06 -53.39
N ARG A 16 -20.35 1.92 -52.15
CA ARG A 16 -21.24 1.95 -50.97
C ARG A 16 -20.78 3.00 -49.95
N LYS A 17 -21.80 3.68 -49.44
CA LYS A 17 -21.90 5.01 -48.86
C LYS A 17 -21.24 5.16 -47.47
N ASP A 18 -20.98 6.41 -47.11
CA ASP A 18 -20.33 6.90 -45.90
C ASP A 18 -20.96 6.42 -44.58
N ALA A 19 -20.11 6.20 -43.57
CA ALA A 19 -20.48 6.22 -42.16
C ALA A 19 -19.37 6.89 -41.34
N LEU A 20 -19.69 8.08 -40.87
CA LEU A 20 -18.87 9.05 -40.17
C LEU A 20 -18.07 8.49 -38.98
N SER A 21 -16.88 9.09 -38.80
CA SER A 21 -16.13 9.22 -37.54
C SER A 21 -17.00 9.18 -36.28
N PHE A 22 -16.64 8.32 -35.33
CA PHE A 22 -16.82 8.59 -33.91
C PHE A 22 -15.63 8.12 -33.09
N SER A 23 -14.69 9.04 -32.86
CA SER A 23 -13.63 8.94 -31.86
C SER A 23 -14.23 8.85 -30.44
N LYS A 24 -14.60 7.64 -30.00
CA LYS A 24 -15.10 7.45 -28.63
C LYS A 24 -14.01 6.97 -27.70
N ALA A 25 -13.40 7.93 -27.00
CA ALA A 25 -12.57 7.68 -25.85
C ALA A 25 -13.27 6.69 -24.89
N LYS A 26 -12.64 5.54 -24.65
CA LYS A 26 -12.98 4.68 -23.51
C LYS A 26 -12.36 5.32 -22.27
N GLU A 27 -13.03 6.38 -21.82
CA GLU A 27 -12.78 7.07 -20.56
C GLU A 27 -12.48 6.05 -19.46
N LEU A 28 -11.37 6.27 -18.74
CA LEU A 28 -10.98 5.44 -17.61
C LEU A 28 -11.97 5.63 -16.47
N SER A 29 -13.11 4.92 -16.54
CA SER A 29 -13.96 4.61 -15.39
C SER A 29 -13.22 3.66 -14.44
N ARG A 30 -12.10 4.16 -13.90
CA ARG A 30 -11.44 3.71 -12.69
C ARG A 30 -12.48 3.83 -11.58
N ARG A 31 -13.30 2.79 -11.45
CA ARG A 31 -14.34 2.64 -10.44
C ARG A 31 -13.67 2.95 -9.11
N GLN A 32 -13.90 4.15 -8.57
CA GLN A 32 -13.42 4.56 -7.26
C GLN A 32 -14.17 3.70 -6.25
N ARG A 33 -13.65 2.50 -6.02
CA ARG A 33 -13.98 1.73 -4.83
C ARG A 33 -13.50 2.57 -3.66
N LEU A 34 -14.44 3.26 -3.03
CA LEU A 34 -14.21 3.94 -1.76
C LEU A 34 -13.51 2.95 -0.83
N PRO A 35 -12.42 3.34 -0.14
CA PRO A 35 -11.74 2.45 0.79
C PRO A 35 -12.74 2.01 1.86
N SER A 36 -12.94 0.70 2.00
CA SER A 36 -13.87 0.13 2.98
C SER A 36 -13.57 0.70 4.37
N VAL A 37 -14.55 1.42 4.93
CA VAL A 37 -14.40 2.08 6.23
C VAL A 37 -14.20 1.09 7.38
N GLU A 38 -14.63 -0.16 7.20
CA GLU A 38 -14.50 -1.26 8.17
C GLU A 38 -13.06 -1.74 8.34
N ASN A 39 -12.22 -1.57 7.32
CA ASN A 39 -10.80 -1.92 7.36
C ASN A 39 -9.93 -0.81 7.99
N ARG A 40 -10.50 0.37 8.25
CA ARG A 40 -9.81 1.47 8.90
C ARG A 40 -9.56 1.12 10.39
N PRO A 41 -8.33 1.26 10.92
CA PRO A 41 -8.07 1.05 12.34
C PRO A 41 -9.00 1.91 13.20
N LYS A 42 -9.70 1.31 14.18
CA LYS A 42 -10.74 1.98 14.99
C LYS A 42 -10.28 3.33 15.57
N ILE A 43 -9.04 3.42 16.03
CA ILE A 43 -8.43 4.64 16.58
C ILE A 43 -8.32 5.76 15.52
N SER A 44 -8.06 5.42 14.26
CA SER A 44 -7.89 6.40 13.18
C SER A 44 -9.20 7.04 12.67
N ALA A 45 -10.36 6.60 13.18
CA ALA A 45 -11.61 7.36 13.04
C ALA A 45 -11.64 8.61 13.93
N PHE A 46 -10.87 8.61 15.03
CA PHE A 46 -10.81 9.69 16.03
C PHE A 46 -9.59 10.61 15.85
N LEU A 47 -8.71 10.32 14.88
CA LEU A 47 -7.55 11.15 14.56
C LEU A 47 -7.89 12.08 13.38
N PRO A 48 -7.60 13.39 13.46
CA PRO A 48 -7.74 14.29 12.30
C PRO A 48 -6.97 13.77 11.09
N ALA A 49 -7.48 13.98 9.88
CA ALA A 49 -6.89 13.45 8.63
C ALA A 49 -5.38 13.79 8.45
N ARG A 50 -4.94 14.88 9.08
CA ARG A 50 -3.56 15.39 9.12
C ARG A 50 -2.59 14.51 9.94
N GLN A 51 -3.10 13.58 10.74
CA GLN A 51 -2.34 12.70 11.64
C GLN A 51 -2.18 11.26 11.12
N LEU A 52 -2.67 10.93 9.92
CA LEU A 52 -2.43 9.61 9.33
C LEU A 52 -1.02 9.49 8.75
N TRP A 53 -0.33 8.41 9.12
CA TRP A 53 0.91 7.97 8.49
C TRP A 53 0.68 7.61 7.02
N LYS A 54 1.71 7.82 6.20
CA LYS A 54 1.74 7.42 4.79
C LYS A 54 3.03 6.68 4.49
N TRP A 55 3.01 5.76 3.53
CA TRP A 55 4.23 5.12 3.03
C TRP A 55 5.20 6.14 2.42
N SER A 56 6.49 5.86 2.52
CA SER A 56 7.56 6.63 1.87
C SER A 56 8.58 5.72 1.19
N GLY A 57 9.00 6.13 -0.01
CA GLY A 57 9.87 5.35 -0.89
C GLY A 57 9.15 4.23 -1.66
N ASN A 58 9.90 3.56 -2.54
CA ASN A 58 9.35 2.51 -3.40
C ASN A 58 9.10 1.20 -2.63
N PRO A 59 7.95 0.54 -2.82
CA PRO A 59 7.67 -0.75 -2.21
C PRO A 59 8.55 -1.86 -2.78
N THR A 60 8.84 -2.85 -1.95
CA THR A 60 9.49 -4.11 -2.35
C THR A 60 8.54 -5.28 -2.17
N GLN A 61 8.38 -6.12 -3.20
CA GLN A 61 7.63 -7.36 -3.09
C GLN A 61 8.57 -8.49 -2.68
N ARG A 62 8.39 -9.05 -1.47
CA ARG A 62 9.07 -10.29 -1.09
C ARG A 62 8.33 -11.48 -1.69
N ARG A 63 9.07 -12.48 -2.18
CA ARG A 63 8.54 -13.71 -2.78
C ARG A 63 7.80 -14.53 -1.71
N GLY A 64 6.48 -14.35 -1.63
CA GLY A 64 5.60 -15.20 -0.83
C GLY A 64 5.45 -16.58 -1.48
N MET A 65 5.01 -17.57 -0.70
CA MET A 65 4.58 -18.86 -1.23
C MET A 65 3.42 -18.68 -2.23
N LYS A 66 3.39 -19.53 -3.26
CA LYS A 66 2.29 -19.59 -4.24
C LYS A 66 0.95 -19.73 -3.51
N GLY A 67 -0.02 -18.89 -3.86
CA GLY A 67 -1.34 -18.83 -3.19
C GLY A 67 -1.43 -17.90 -1.98
N LYS A 68 -0.32 -17.40 -1.42
CA LYS A 68 -0.36 -16.42 -0.31
C LYS A 68 -0.55 -14.99 -0.86
N ALA A 69 -1.38 -14.19 -0.17
CA ALA A 69 -1.60 -12.78 -0.51
C ALA A 69 -0.27 -12.00 -0.57
N ARG A 70 -0.08 -11.23 -1.64
CA ARG A 70 1.11 -10.39 -1.85
C ARG A 70 1.16 -9.27 -0.80
N LYS A 71 2.35 -8.97 -0.28
CA LYS A 71 2.63 -7.86 0.63
C LYS A 71 3.60 -6.89 -0.03
N LEU A 72 3.34 -5.59 0.10
CA LEU A 72 4.27 -4.54 -0.34
C LEU A 72 5.07 -4.07 0.88
N PHE A 73 6.36 -4.37 0.96
CA PHE A 73 7.21 -3.97 2.09
C PHE A 73 7.84 -2.61 1.84
N TYR A 74 7.71 -1.70 2.80
CA TYR A 74 8.27 -0.35 2.75
C TYR A 74 9.41 -0.19 3.78
N LYS A 75 10.30 0.77 3.52
CA LYS A 75 11.43 1.09 4.40
C LYS A 75 11.17 2.30 5.30
N ALA A 76 10.17 3.12 4.99
CA ALA A 76 9.81 4.31 5.75
C ALA A 76 8.31 4.64 5.72
N ILE A 77 7.86 5.37 6.73
CA ILE A 77 6.58 6.09 6.80
C ILE A 77 6.82 7.56 7.15
N VAL A 78 5.91 8.42 6.72
CA VAL A 78 5.97 9.87 6.95
C VAL A 78 4.64 10.41 7.47
N ARG A 79 4.72 11.45 8.30
CA ARG A 79 3.59 12.19 8.86
C ARG A 79 3.96 13.66 9.06
N GLY A 80 3.55 14.53 8.15
CA GLY A 80 3.95 15.93 8.16
C GLY A 80 5.47 16.07 7.99
N LYS A 81 6.17 16.51 9.05
CA LYS A 81 7.64 16.61 9.10
C LYS A 81 8.31 15.36 9.67
N GLU A 82 7.56 14.47 10.32
CA GLU A 82 8.09 13.24 10.92
C GLU A 82 8.35 12.18 9.84
N THR A 83 9.49 11.49 9.96
CA THR A 83 9.84 10.32 9.14
C THR A 83 10.31 9.23 10.09
N LEU A 84 9.73 8.03 9.99
CA LEU A 84 10.18 6.84 10.70
C LEU A 84 10.59 5.75 9.70
N ARG A 85 11.70 5.08 9.98
CA ARG A 85 12.31 4.03 9.15
C ARG A 85 12.28 2.68 9.87
N VAL A 86 12.49 1.61 9.12
CA VAL A 86 12.79 0.30 9.72
C VAL A 86 14.08 0.42 10.54
N GLY A 87 14.02 0.00 11.80
CA GLY A 87 15.09 0.16 12.77
C GLY A 87 14.81 1.25 13.82
N ASP A 88 13.92 2.19 13.56
CA ASP A 88 13.62 3.29 14.50
C ASP A 88 12.73 2.81 15.67
N CYS A 89 12.83 3.49 16.81
CA CYS A 89 11.96 3.30 17.96
C CYS A 89 10.79 4.28 17.91
N ALA A 90 9.59 3.83 18.27
CA ALA A 90 8.39 4.64 18.32
C ALA A 90 7.55 4.31 19.57
N VAL A 91 6.75 5.30 19.98
CA VAL A 91 5.72 5.14 21.02
C VAL A 91 4.39 4.87 20.33
N PHE A 92 3.70 3.81 20.73
CA PHE A 92 2.46 3.34 20.13
C PHE A 92 1.26 3.67 21.01
N LEU A 93 0.17 4.12 20.37
CA LEU A 93 -1.09 4.42 21.07
C LEU A 93 -1.75 3.14 21.57
N SER A 94 -1.94 3.04 22.88
CA SER A 94 -2.68 1.96 23.54
C SER A 94 -4.10 2.41 23.87
N ALA A 95 -5.10 1.68 23.38
CA ALA A 95 -6.48 1.87 23.82
C ALA A 95 -6.69 1.11 25.15
N GLY A 96 -6.48 1.78 26.28
CA GLY A 96 -6.86 1.25 27.60
C GLY A 96 -5.87 1.45 28.76
N ARG A 97 -4.66 2.00 28.52
CA ARG A 97 -3.72 2.35 29.61
C ARG A 97 -3.00 3.68 29.31
N PRO A 98 -3.33 4.78 30.02
CA PRO A 98 -2.67 6.07 29.80
C PRO A 98 -1.25 6.14 30.42
N ASN A 99 -1.00 5.38 31.49
CA ASN A 99 0.20 5.55 32.32
C ASN A 99 1.41 4.69 31.89
N LEU A 100 1.23 3.79 30.91
CA LEU A 100 2.26 2.89 30.38
C LEU A 100 2.15 2.87 28.86
N PRO A 101 2.84 3.80 28.16
CA PRO A 101 2.80 3.85 26.71
C PRO A 101 3.66 2.72 26.12
N TYR A 102 3.16 2.00 25.12
CA TYR A 102 3.92 0.90 24.53
C TYR A 102 5.06 1.42 23.64
N ILE A 103 6.30 1.17 24.04
CA ILE A 103 7.51 1.57 23.30
C ILE A 103 8.02 0.37 22.51
N GLY A 104 8.39 0.55 21.24
CA GLY A 104 8.91 -0.55 20.44
C GLY A 104 9.73 -0.13 19.23
N ARG A 105 10.62 -1.02 18.78
CA ARG A 105 11.42 -0.84 17.56
C ARG A 105 10.70 -1.42 16.35
N ILE A 106 10.65 -0.66 15.25
CA ILE A 106 10.07 -1.10 13.98
C ILE A 106 11.00 -2.13 13.32
N GLU A 107 10.59 -3.40 13.27
CA GLU A 107 11.36 -4.46 12.60
C GLU A 107 11.05 -4.56 11.10
N SER A 108 9.79 -4.34 10.72
CA SER A 108 9.35 -4.31 9.32
C SER A 108 7.98 -3.70 9.20
N MET A 109 7.66 -3.17 8.03
CA MET A 109 6.34 -2.61 7.73
C MET A 109 5.92 -2.96 6.30
N TRP A 110 4.63 -3.24 6.11
CA TRP A 110 4.08 -3.63 4.82
C TRP A 110 2.61 -3.23 4.67
N GLU A 111 2.21 -3.09 3.41
CA GLU A 111 0.82 -3.00 3.01
C GLU A 111 0.25 -4.41 2.81
N SER A 112 -0.93 -4.67 3.40
CA SER A 112 -1.67 -5.90 3.15
C SER A 112 -2.66 -5.74 1.99
N TRP A 113 -3.31 -6.84 1.61
CA TRP A 113 -4.56 -6.74 0.86
C TRP A 113 -5.56 -5.80 1.58
N GLY A 114 -6.32 -5.04 0.81
CA GLY A 114 -7.18 -3.96 1.34
C GLY A 114 -6.49 -2.59 1.48
N SER A 115 -5.19 -2.47 1.20
CA SER A 115 -4.37 -1.24 1.40
C SER A 115 -4.15 -0.86 2.87
N ASN A 116 -4.28 -1.82 3.79
CA ASN A 116 -4.05 -1.58 5.22
C ASN A 116 -2.55 -1.50 5.52
N MET A 117 -2.17 -0.49 6.32
CA MET A 117 -0.80 -0.35 6.82
C MET A 117 -0.57 -1.27 8.02
N VAL A 118 0.47 -2.11 7.95
CA VAL A 118 0.82 -3.05 9.01
C VAL A 118 2.29 -2.88 9.38
N VAL A 119 2.59 -2.94 10.67
CA VAL A 119 3.94 -2.84 11.24
C VAL A 119 4.19 -4.02 12.17
N LYS A 120 5.37 -4.64 12.06
CA LYS A 120 5.90 -5.59 13.04
C LYS A 120 6.86 -4.83 13.96
N VAL A 121 6.61 -4.94 15.26
CA VAL A 121 7.30 -4.19 16.30
C VAL A 121 7.97 -5.17 17.26
N LYS A 122 9.22 -4.89 17.64
CA LYS A 122 9.87 -5.50 18.80
C LYS A 122 9.61 -4.61 20.01
N TRP A 123 8.77 -5.07 20.93
CA TRP A 123 8.40 -4.31 22.12
C TRP A 123 9.57 -4.20 23.10
N PHE A 124 9.70 -3.03 23.71
CA PHE A 124 10.37 -2.85 24.98
C PHE A 124 9.31 -2.91 26.09
N TYR A 125 9.74 -3.30 27.29
CA TYR A 125 8.88 -3.35 28.47
C TYR A 125 9.43 -2.39 29.51
N HIS A 126 8.53 -1.67 30.17
CA HIS A 126 8.84 -0.95 31.39
C HIS A 126 9.09 -1.97 32.53
N PRO A 127 10.05 -1.76 33.45
CA PRO A 127 10.25 -2.63 34.62
C PRO A 127 8.96 -2.92 35.40
N GLU A 128 8.08 -1.92 35.47
CA GLU A 128 6.72 -1.91 36.01
C GLU A 128 5.79 -2.97 35.37
N GLU A 129 6.03 -3.35 34.11
CA GLU A 129 5.25 -4.34 33.37
C GLU A 129 5.77 -5.78 33.60
N THR A 130 6.92 -5.92 34.26
CA THR A 130 7.50 -7.23 34.59
C THR A 130 7.01 -7.71 35.95
N LYS A 131 6.99 -9.04 36.15
CA LYS A 131 6.62 -9.66 37.46
C LYS A 131 7.53 -9.26 38.63
N LEU A 132 8.66 -8.59 38.36
CA LEU A 132 9.63 -8.13 39.36
C LEU A 132 9.43 -6.65 39.75
N GLY A 133 8.54 -5.92 39.08
CA GLY A 133 8.23 -4.52 39.34
C GLY A 133 9.41 -3.55 39.17
N LYS A 134 9.28 -2.33 39.70
CA LYS A 134 10.42 -1.41 39.84
C LYS A 134 11.35 -1.97 40.91
N ARG A 135 12.58 -2.36 40.53
CA ARG A 135 13.63 -2.66 41.50
C ARG A 135 14.13 -1.36 42.13
N GLN A 136 14.19 -1.35 43.46
CA GLN A 136 14.75 -0.24 44.25
C GLN A 136 16.28 -0.34 44.27
N SER A 137 16.95 -0.08 43.14
CA SER A 137 18.42 -0.15 43.07
C SER A 137 19.03 0.66 41.93
N ASP A 138 18.77 1.97 41.90
CA ASP A 138 19.64 2.95 41.22
C ASP A 138 19.74 4.19 42.12
N GLY A 139 20.47 4.00 43.21
CA GLY A 139 20.89 5.06 44.13
C GLY A 139 22.35 4.81 44.50
N LYS A 140 23.26 5.41 43.72
CA LYS A 140 24.67 5.58 44.09
C LYS A 140 25.24 6.79 43.37
#